data_AF-A0A090N711-F1
#
_entry.id   AF-A0A090N711-F1
#
_cell.length_a   1.000
_cell.length_b   1.000
_cell.length_c   1.000
_cell.angle_alpha   90.00
_cell.angle_beta   90.00
_cell.angle_gamma   90.00
#
_symmetry.space_group_name_H-M   'P 1'
#
loop_
_entity.id
_entity.type
_entity.pdbx_description
1 polymer ?
#
loop_
_entity_poly.entity_id
_entity_poly.type
_entity_poly.pdbx_seq_one_letter_code
_entity_poly.pdbx_strand_id
1 'polypeptide(L)' 'MSKQRLEIKIDGRGESSTVQEWQWSLMLGATRLDGGTVFGARAQAMEAGERAKRRYLVSGKAAKPT' A
#
# COMPACT_ATOMS: atom_id res chain seq x y z
N MET A 1 8.53 19.67 -3.63
CA MET A 1 7.37 18.91 -3.13
C MET A 1 7.46 17.47 -3.62
N SER A 2 7.75 16.51 -2.74
CA SER A 2 7.84 15.09 -3.12
C SER A 2 6.47 14.58 -3.57
N LYS A 3 6.35 14.18 -4.85
CA LYS A 3 5.14 13.56 -5.41
C LYS A 3 4.97 12.17 -4.79
N GLN A 4 4.22 12.10 -3.71
CA GLN A 4 3.89 10.86 -3.01
C GLN A 4 2.46 10.46 -3.38
N ARG A 5 2.27 9.26 -3.92
CA ARG A 5 0.97 8.76 -4.38
C ARG A 5 0.71 7.39 -3.78
N LEU A 6 -0.36 7.28 -2.99
CA LEU A 6 -0.87 5.99 -2.56
C LEU A 6 -1.78 5.43 -3.66
N GLU A 7 -1.50 4.21 -4.08
CA GLU A 7 -2.31 3.45 -5.02
C GLU A 7 -2.91 2.25 -4.31
N ILE A 8 -4.17 1.95 -4.58
CA ILE A 8 -4.85 0.75 -4.09
C ILE A 8 -5.16 -0.10 -5.32
N LYS A 9 -4.73 -1.36 -5.30
CA LYS A 9 -4.84 -2.31 -6.41
C LYS A 9 -5.57 -3.55 -5.94
N ILE A 10 -6.30 -4.19 -6.85
CA ILE A 10 -6.93 -5.48 -6.58
C ILE A 10 -5.90 -6.54 -6.99
N ASP A 11 -5.58 -7.50 -6.11
CA ASP A 11 -4.76 -8.65 -6.49
C ASP A 11 -5.63 -9.61 -7.30
N GLY A 12 -5.43 -9.61 -8.61
CA GLY A 12 -6.18 -10.47 -9.53
C GLY A 12 -5.74 -11.94 -9.52
N ARG A 13 -4.92 -12.39 -8.56
CA ARG A 13 -4.44 -13.79 -8.54
C ARG A 13 -5.51 -14.80 -8.10
N GLY A 14 -6.65 -14.34 -7.60
CA GLY A 14 -7.77 -15.21 -7.28
C GLY A 14 -8.74 -15.36 -8.45
N GLU A 15 -8.43 -16.19 -9.45
CA GLU A 15 -9.41 -16.59 -10.49
C GLU A 15 -10.61 -17.36 -9.87
N SER A 16 -10.52 -17.76 -8.59
CA SER A 16 -11.52 -18.58 -7.91
C SER A 16 -11.96 -18.10 -6.52
N SER A 17 -11.57 -16.91 -6.07
CA SER A 17 -11.94 -16.38 -4.74
C SER A 17 -13.11 -15.41 -4.86
N THR A 18 -14.25 -15.75 -4.24
CA THR A 18 -15.46 -14.90 -4.14
C THR A 18 -15.19 -13.52 -3.51
N VAL A 19 -14.04 -13.36 -2.85
CA VAL A 19 -13.64 -12.14 -2.16
C VAL A 19 -12.58 -11.42 -2.98
N GLN A 20 -12.86 -10.17 -3.35
CA GLN A 20 -11.89 -9.29 -4.00
C GLN A 20 -10.76 -8.96 -3.02
N GLU A 21 -9.55 -9.34 -3.40
CA GLU A 21 -8.34 -9.12 -2.64
C GLU A 21 -7.74 -7.75 -2.96
N TRP A 22 -7.45 -6.94 -1.95
CA TRP A 22 -6.96 -5.57 -2.08
C TRP A 22 -5.56 -5.44 -1.52
N GLN A 23 -4.72 -4.70 -2.21
CA GLN A 23 -3.36 -4.36 -1.81
C GLN A 23 -3.12 -2.87 -1.99
N TRP A 24 -2.14 -2.35 -1.27
CA TRP A 24 -1.72 -0.96 -1.40
C TRP A 24 -0.27 -0.89 -1.88
N SER A 25 0.01 0.14 -2.68
CA SER A 25 1.36 0.50 -3.13
C SER A 25 1.55 2.00 -2.91
N LEU A 26 2.61 2.39 -2.22
CA LEU A 26 2.98 3.79 -2.02
C LEU A 26 4.14 4.15 -2.96
N MET A 27 3.90 5.08 -3.88
CA MET A 27 4.93 5.66 -4.73
C MET A 27 5.52 6.90 -4.07
N LEU A 28 6.84 6.90 -3.87
CA LEU A 28 7.65 7.98 -3.31
C LEU A 28 8.67 8.43 -4.36
N GLY A 29 8.26 9.29 -5.30
CA GLY A 29 9.10 9.65 -6.44
C GLY A 29 9.43 8.42 -7.29
N ALA A 30 10.71 8.04 -7.35
CA ALA A 30 11.17 6.85 -8.09
C ALA A 30 11.06 5.54 -7.29
N THR A 31 10.82 5.62 -5.97
CA THR A 31 10.72 4.43 -5.11
C THR A 31 9.26 3.98 -5.01
N ARG A 32 8.98 2.71 -5.31
CA ARG A 32 7.69 2.08 -5.02
C ARG A 32 7.83 1.19 -3.79
N LEU A 33 6.88 1.32 -2.89
CA LEU A 33 6.74 0.47 -1.71
C LEU A 33 5.45 -0.29 -1.85
N ASP A 34 5.55 -1.61 -1.87
CA ASP A 34 4.39 -2.48 -1.90
C ASP A 34 4.07 -2.95 -0.48
N GLY A 35 2.80 -3.02 -0.13
CA GLY A 35 2.37 -3.39 1.22
C GLY A 35 2.64 -4.85 1.57
N GLY A 36 2.81 -5.72 0.55
CA GLY A 36 3.07 -7.16 0.70
C GLY A 36 1.96 -7.93 1.46
N THR A 37 0.90 -7.24 1.85
CA THR A 37 -0.22 -7.74 2.64
C THR A 37 -1.49 -7.57 1.80
N VAL A 38 -2.23 -8.65 1.67
CA VAL A 38 -3.51 -8.68 0.98
C VAL A 38 -4.64 -8.53 2.00
N PHE A 39 -5.62 -7.69 1.66
CA PHE A 39 -6.77 -7.39 2.50
C PHE A 39 -8.05 -7.81 1.78
N GLY A 40 -8.99 -8.41 2.50
CA GLY A 40 -10.31 -8.75 1.94
C GLY A 40 -11.22 -7.52 1.70
N ALA A 41 -10.81 -6.34 2.18
CA ALA A 41 -11.57 -5.10 2.05
C ALA A 41 -10.68 -3.92 1.62
N ARG A 42 -11.20 -3.13 0.67
CA ARG A 42 -10.55 -1.91 0.17
C ARG A 42 -10.18 -0.91 1.27
N ALA A 43 -11.06 -0.75 2.27
CA ALA A 43 -10.85 0.18 3.38
C ALA A 43 -9.60 -0.20 4.19
N GLN A 44 -9.40 -1.49 4.47
CA GLN A 44 -8.24 -1.98 5.21
C GLN A 44 -6.93 -1.73 4.45
N ALA A 45 -6.92 -1.97 3.13
CA ALA A 45 -5.75 -1.67 2.29
C ALA A 45 -5.44 -0.17 2.27
N MET A 46 -6.48 0.68 2.22
CA MET A 46 -6.32 2.14 2.25
C MET A 46 -5.77 2.63 3.60
N GLU A 47 -6.33 2.17 4.72
CA GLU A 47 -5.84 2.53 6.05
C GLU A 47 -4.40 2.07 6.28
N ALA A 48 -4.05 0.86 5.85
CA ALA A 48 -2.68 0.35 5.93
C ALA A 48 -1.72 1.19 5.08
N GLY A 49 -2.13 1.56 3.87
CA GLY A 49 -1.36 2.42 2.97
C GLY A 49 -1.21 3.86 3.46
N GLU A 50 -2.25 4.43 4.07
CA GLU A 50 -2.19 5.75 4.71
C GLU A 50 -1.31 5.73 5.95
N ARG A 51 -1.37 4.66 6.76
CA ARG A 51 -0.49 4.45 7.89
C ARG A 51 0.97 4.37 7.45
N ALA A 52 1.25 3.63 6.36
CA ALA A 52 2.56 3.60 5.75
C ALA A 52 2.98 4.99 5.27
N LYS A 53 2.16 5.67 4.46
CA LYS A 53 2.42 7.04 3.99
C LYS A 53 2.76 7.99 5.15
N ARG A 54 2.00 7.95 6.24
CA ARG A 54 2.25 8.76 7.43
C ARG A 54 3.56 8.41 8.12
N ARG A 55 3.87 7.12 8.26
CA ARG A 55 5.14 6.65 8.83
C ARG A 55 6.35 7.09 8.00
N TYR A 56 6.24 7.07 6.67
CA TYR A 56 7.28 7.56 5.76
C TYR A 56 7.45 9.08 5.81
N LEU A 57 6.34 9.83 5.88
CA LEU A 57 6.34 11.29 6.02
C LEU A 57 6.96 11.77 7.34
N VAL A 58 6.61 11.12 8.45
CA VAL A 58 7.08 11.50 9.78
C VAL A 58 8.54 11.14 9.98
N SER A 59 9.01 10.01 9.44
CA SER A 59 10.36 9.54 9.74
C SER A 59 11.44 10.10 8.82
N GLY A 60 11.12 10.63 7.63
CA GLY A 60 12.08 11.15 6.63
C GLY A 60 13.05 10.10 6.05
N LYS A 61 13.27 9.00 6.77
CA LYS A 61 13.84 7.74 6.36
C LYS A 61 12.70 6.76 6.14
N ALA A 62 12.76 6.06 5.01
CA ALA A 62 12.06 4.82 4.83
C ALA A 62 12.40 3.88 6.00
N ALA A 63 11.54 3.84 7.02
CA ALA A 63 11.60 2.78 8.02
C ALA A 63 11.21 1.50 7.28
N LYS A 64 12.21 0.86 6.67
CA LYS A 64 12.10 -0.44 6.02
C LYS A 64 11.34 -1.33 7.00
N PRO A 65 10.14 -1.84 6.68
CA PRO A 65 9.54 -2.85 7.51
C PRO A 65 10.48 -4.06 7.44
N THR A 66 11.16 -4.34 8.55
CA THR A 66 11.80 -5.63 8.81
C THR A 66 10.73 -6.66 9.07
#